data_AF-A0A7Y6BV80-F1
#
_entry.id   AF-A0A7Y6BV80-F1
#
_cell.length_a   1.000
_cell.length_b   1.000
_cell.length_c   1.000
_cell.angle_alpha   90.00
_cell.angle_beta   90.00
_cell.angle_gamma   90.00
#
_symmetry.space_group_name_H-M   'P 1'
#
loop_
_entity.id
_entity.type
_entity.pdbx_description
1 polymer ?
#
loop_
_entity_poly.entity_id
_entity_poly.type
_entity_poly.pdbx_seq_one_letter_code
_entity_poly.pdbx_strand_id
1 'polypeptide(L)' 'MFPEETVQSHIDLRGNLLLPVHWGAFTLAIYDWDEPIERALKAAHERDVSIATPRIDWRNSRNKFI' A
#
# COMPACT_ATOMS: atom_id res chain seq x y z
N MET A 1 8.59 -3.50 -7.68
CA MET A 1 7.50 -2.92 -8.49
C MET A 1 7.06 -1.64 -7.83
N PHE A 2 6.67 -0.64 -8.61
CA PHE A 2 6.06 0.57 -8.04
C PHE A 2 4.66 0.25 -7.49
N PRO A 3 4.17 1.02 -6.50
CA PRO A 3 2.83 0.84 -5.94
C PRO A 3 1.71 0.82 -6.99
N GLU A 4 1.80 1.71 -7.98
CA GLU A 4 0.79 1.86 -9.03
C GLU A 4 0.75 0.64 -9.98
N GLU A 5 1.92 0.04 -10.25
CA GLU A 5 2.05 -1.19 -11.05
C GLU A 5 1.53 -2.41 -10.29
N THR A 6 1.67 -2.41 -8.96
CA THR A 6 1.12 -3.47 -8.10
C THR A 6 -0.41 -3.47 -8.15
N VAL A 7 -1.03 -2.29 -8.11
CA VAL A 7 -2.48 -2.15 -8.31
C VAL A 7 -2.90 -2.58 -9.72
N GLN A 8 -2.13 -2.21 -10.75
CA GLN A 8 -2.42 -2.66 -12.12
C GLN A 8 -2.37 -4.19 -12.24
N SER A 9 -1.34 -4.82 -11.67
CA SER A 9 -1.19 -6.27 -11.69
C SER A 9 -2.35 -6.98 -10.99
N HIS A 10 -2.89 -6.39 -9.91
CA HIS A 10 -4.08 -6.92 -9.24
C HIS A 10 -5.32 -6.94 -10.15
N ILE A 11 -5.53 -5.86 -10.93
CA ILE A 11 -6.62 -5.77 -11.92
C ILE A 11 -6.44 -6.81 -13.02
N ASP A 12 -5.22 -6.91 -13.57
CA ASP A 12 -4.90 -7.83 -14.66
C ASP A 12 -5.14 -9.29 -14.26
N LEU A 13 -4.87 -9.63 -13.00
CA LEU A 13 -5.08 -10.95 -12.41
C LEU A 13 -6.52 -11.18 -11.92
N ARG A 14 -7.41 -10.17 -12.03
CA ARG A 14 -8.79 -10.21 -11.53
C ARG A 14 -8.86 -10.59 -10.05
N GLY A 15 -7.96 -10.03 -9.25
CA GLY A 15 -7.95 -10.25 -7.81
C GLY A 15 -9.20 -9.69 -7.14
N ASN A 16 -9.58 -10.28 -6.00
CA ASN A 16 -10.73 -9.82 -5.21
C ASN A 16 -10.34 -8.75 -4.17
N LEU A 17 -9.22 -8.98 -3.46
CA LEU A 17 -8.70 -8.07 -2.44
C LEU A 17 -7.19 -7.97 -2.60
N LEU A 18 -6.67 -6.74 -2.72
CA LEU A 18 -5.25 -6.48 -2.72
C LEU A 18 -4.75 -6.41 -1.28
N LEU A 19 -3.84 -7.32 -0.94
CA LEU A 19 -3.04 -7.24 0.29
C LEU A 19 -1.60 -6.94 -0.13
N PRO A 20 -1.15 -5.67 -0.12
CA PRO A 20 0.24 -5.35 -0.39
C PRO A 20 1.12 -6.06 0.64
N VAL A 21 2.35 -6.39 0.22
CA VAL A 21 3.42 -6.97 1.02
C VAL A 21 4.72 -6.23 0.73
N HIS A 22 5.76 -6.45 1.52
CA HIS A 22 7.11 -5.91 1.26
C HIS A 22 7.26 -4.38 1.46
N TRP A 23 6.63 -3.82 2.51
CA TRP A 23 6.85 -2.44 2.98
C TRP A 23 6.90 -2.38 4.50
N GLY A 24 7.40 -1.27 5.06
CA GLY A 24 7.25 -0.92 6.49
C GLY A 24 8.11 -1.71 7.51
N ALA A 25 8.75 -2.82 7.12
CA ALA A 25 9.56 -3.62 8.03
C ALA A 25 11.07 -3.24 8.04
N PHE A 26 11.63 -2.92 6.87
CA PHE A 26 13.06 -2.61 6.71
C PHE A 26 13.25 -1.43 5.76
N THR A 27 14.20 -0.55 6.07
CA THR A 27 14.61 0.54 5.18
C THR A 27 15.56 0.00 4.12
N LEU A 28 14.99 -0.42 2.99
CA LEU A 28 15.75 -0.93 1.83
C LEU A 28 15.80 0.07 0.67
N ALA A 29 15.18 1.23 0.83
CA ALA A 29 15.12 2.30 -0.16
C ALA A 29 15.26 3.68 0.53
N ILE A 30 15.47 4.73 -0.27
CA ILE A 30 15.73 6.11 0.18
C ILE A 30 14.46 6.92 0.49
N TYR A 31 13.28 6.35 0.25
CA TYR A 31 12.00 7.01 0.44
C TYR A 31 11.49 6.83 1.87
N ASP A 32 10.57 7.69 2.30
CA ASP A 32 9.88 7.53 3.57
C ASP A 32 9.18 6.17 3.62
N TRP A 33 9.19 5.54 4.79
CA TRP A 33 8.75 4.15 4.95
C TRP A 33 7.26 3.94 4.63
N ASP A 34 6.44 4.98 4.78
CA ASP A 34 5.00 5.01 4.53
C ASP A 34 4.62 5.50 3.11
N GLU A 35 5.54 6.15 2.37
CA GLU A 35 5.27 6.62 1.01
C GLU A 35 4.76 5.50 0.07
N PRO A 36 5.34 4.28 0.05
CA PRO A 36 4.86 3.23 -0.84
C PRO A 36 3.41 2.82 -0.58
N ILE A 37 3.00 2.81 0.68
CA ILE A 37 1.64 2.38 1.05
C ILE A 37 0.63 3.51 0.80
N GLU A 38 0.99 4.77 1.06
CA GLU A 38 0.15 5.93 0.73
C GLU A 38 -0.13 5.98 -0.78
N ARG A 39 0.89 5.72 -1.61
CA ARG A 39 0.75 5.64 -3.07
C ARG A 39 -0.10 4.46 -3.53
N ALA A 40 0.08 3.28 -2.93
CA ALA A 40 -0.75 2.11 -3.23
C ALA A 40 -2.24 2.37 -2.92
N LEU A 41 -2.53 2.97 -1.75
CA LEU A 41 -3.89 3.31 -1.32
C LEU A 41 -4.54 4.31 -2.29
N LYS A 42 -3.81 5.36 -2.68
CA LYS A 42 -4.28 6.34 -3.66
C LYS A 42 -4.60 5.70 -5.01
N ALA A 43 -3.68 4.89 -5.54
CA ALA A 43 -3.86 4.20 -6.82
C ALA A 43 -5.00 3.17 -6.79
N ALA A 44 -5.19 2.49 -5.67
CA ALA A 44 -6.31 1.57 -5.47
C ALA A 44 -7.65 2.31 -5.45
N HIS A 45 -7.73 3.43 -4.72
CA HIS A 45 -8.92 4.29 -4.71
C HIS A 45 -9.26 4.84 -6.10
N GLU A 46 -8.28 5.33 -6.85
CA GLU A 46 -8.49 5.86 -8.21
C GLU A 46 -8.98 4.82 -9.23
N ARG A 47 -8.78 3.53 -8.95
CA ARG A 47 -9.11 2.42 -9.86
C ARG A 47 -10.17 1.46 -9.30
N ASP A 48 -10.86 1.87 -8.24
CA ASP A 48 -11.90 1.08 -7.57
C ASP A 48 -11.42 -0.34 -7.17
N VAL A 49 -10.18 -0.44 -6.71
CA VAL A 49 -9.58 -1.69 -6.21
C VAL A 49 -9.78 -1.79 -4.70
N SER A 50 -10.41 -2.88 -4.27
CA SER A 50 -10.49 -3.23 -2.84
C SER A 50 -9.09 -3.57 -2.31
N ILE A 51 -8.62 -2.82 -1.32
CA ILE A 51 -7.31 -2.97 -0.70
C ILE A 51 -7.43 -3.06 0.82
N ALA A 52 -6.66 -3.96 1.44
CA ALA A 52 -6.53 -4.05 2.88
C ALA A 52 -5.07 -3.94 3.28
N THR A 53 -4.78 -3.22 4.36
CA THR A 53 -3.42 -3.08 4.89
C THR A 53 -3.42 -3.42 6.39
N PRO A 54 -2.35 -4.04 6.92
CA PRO A 54 -2.15 -4.17 8.34
C PRO A 54 -2.00 -2.76 8.94
N ARG A 55 -2.69 -2.52 10.05
CA ARG A 55 -2.49 -1.31 10.83
C ARG A 55 -1.14 -1.38 11.54
N ILE A 56 -0.19 -0.57 11.08
CA ILE A 56 1.10 -0.41 11.74
C ILE A 56 0.92 0.66 12.83
N ASP A 57 0.86 0.21 14.08
CA ASP A 57 0.76 1.09 15.24
C ASP A 57 2.12 1.16 15.95
N TRP A 58 2.92 2.17 15.60
CA TRP A 58 4.09 2.55 16.38
C TRP A 58 3.62 3.62 17.37
N ARG A 59 3.71 3.37 18.69
CA ARG A 59 3.30 4.34 19.73
C ARG A 59 3.76 5.75 19.34
N ASN A 60 2.80 6.60 18.93
CA ASN A 60 2.91 8.01 18.47
C ASN A 60 3.05 8.34 16.96
N SER A 61 2.67 7.50 16.01
CA SER A 61 2.39 7.99 14.63
C SER A 61 0.91 8.26 14.44
N ARG A 62 0.57 9.54 14.25
CA ARG A 62 -0.78 10.10 14.05
C ARG A 62 -1.63 9.23 13.12
N ASN A 63 -2.90 8.98 13.50
CA ASN A 63 -3.96 8.36 12.70
C ASN A 63 -3.86 8.68 11.19
N LYS A 64 -3.18 7.82 10.42
CA LYS A 64 -2.96 8.02 8.98
C LYS A 64 -3.71 7.01 8.08
N PHE A 65 -4.35 6.00 8.66
CA PHE A 65 -4.91 4.87 7.91
C PHE A 65 -6.38 4.59 8.21
N ILE A 66 -7.12 5.61 8.67
CA ILE A 66 -8.60 5.63 8.72
C ILE A 66 -9.10 6.66 7.73
#